data_AF-A0A9D1UZL3-F1
#
_entry.id   AF-A0A9D1UZL3-F1
#
_cell.length_a   1.000
_cell.length_b   1.000
_cell.length_c   1.000
_cell.angle_alpha   90.00
_cell.angle_beta   90.00
_cell.angle_gamma   90.00
#
_symmetry.space_group_name_H-M   'P 1'
#
loop_
_entity.id
_entity.type
_entity.pdbx_description
1 polymer ?
#
loop_
_entity_poly.entity_id
_entity_poly.type
_entity_poly.pdbx_seq_one_letter_code
_entity_poly.pdbx_strand_id
1 'polypeptide(L)'
;MTTDKQQVLERLYTRQLVNFPLARDNFKALEQVVCKTFQEEGFRLRIQHNPARIISTNAKTDTASLQNRPCFLCPSGMPEAQKGIPYGADYHIYINPYPIFPRHFIISSNRHIPQRIVGRFGDMLDLADDFRNNTVFYNGPASGASAPDH
;
A
#
# COMPACT_ATOMS: atom_id res chain seq x y z
N MET A 1 24.80 11.17 11.12
CA MET A 1 24.07 11.71 9.96
C MET A 1 22.77 10.93 9.85
N THR A 2 21.67 11.51 10.31
CA THR A 2 20.33 10.93 10.11
C THR A 2 20.09 10.84 8.61
N THR A 3 20.02 9.64 8.07
CA THR A 3 19.61 9.44 6.68
C THR A 3 18.22 10.05 6.52
N ASP A 4 18.06 10.93 5.54
CA ASP A 4 16.75 11.48 5.18
C ASP A 4 15.80 10.32 4.87
N LYS A 5 14.79 10.12 5.72
CA LYS A 5 13.81 9.03 5.61
C LYS A 5 13.10 9.08 4.26
N GLN A 6 12.86 10.28 3.71
CA GLN A 6 12.28 10.44 2.38
C GLN A 6 13.22 9.87 1.30
N GLN A 7 14.52 10.13 1.41
CA GLN A 7 15.49 9.60 0.45
C GLN A 7 15.55 8.06 0.48
N VAL A 8 15.37 7.45 1.66
CA VAL A 8 15.27 5.98 1.77
C VAL A 8 14.03 5.47 1.04
N LEU A 9 12.89 6.14 1.21
CA LEU A 9 11.63 5.77 0.55
C LEU A 9 11.73 5.89 -0.99
N GLU A 10 12.35 6.94 -1.51
CA GLU A 10 12.58 7.09 -2.95
C GLU A 10 13.54 6.02 -3.50
N ARG A 11 14.56 5.62 -2.73
CA ARG A 11 15.44 4.51 -3.11
C ARG A 11 14.71 3.18 -3.14
N LEU A 12 13.80 2.94 -2.20
CA LEU A 12 12.93 1.75 -2.22
C LEU A 12 12.08 1.76 -3.49
N TYR A 13 11.39 2.87 -3.77
CA TYR A 13 10.54 3.03 -4.94
C TYR A 13 11.28 2.75 -6.25
N THR A 14 12.38 3.46 -6.50
CA THR A 14 13.16 3.33 -7.73
C THR A 14 13.71 1.92 -7.92
N ARG A 15 14.26 1.29 -6.86
CA ARG A 15 14.78 -0.08 -6.93
C ARG A 15 13.69 -1.11 -7.16
N GLN A 16 12.53 -0.98 -6.52
CA GLN A 16 11.44 -1.93 -6.68
C GLN A 16 10.79 -1.81 -8.06
N LEU A 17 10.71 -0.62 -8.67
CA LEU A 17 10.27 -0.51 -10.07
C LEU A 17 11.24 -1.14 -11.09
N VAL A 18 12.51 -1.35 -10.73
CA VAL A 18 13.48 -2.06 -11.58
C VAL A 18 13.39 -3.57 -11.35
N ASN A 19 13.38 -3.99 -10.08
CA ASN A 19 13.58 -5.39 -9.70
C ASN A 19 12.29 -6.17 -9.41
N PHE A 20 11.14 -5.51 -9.39
CA PHE A 20 9.83 -6.13 -9.16
C PHE A 20 8.92 -5.94 -10.39
N PRO A 21 8.97 -6.87 -11.37
CA PRO A 21 8.26 -6.72 -12.65
C PRO A 21 6.75 -6.49 -12.51
N LEU A 22 6.08 -7.20 -11.59
CA LEU A 22 4.65 -7.02 -11.35
C LEU A 22 4.31 -5.57 -10.99
N ALA A 23 5.05 -4.97 -10.06
CA ALA A 23 4.82 -3.59 -9.70
C ALA A 23 5.19 -2.65 -10.85
N ARG A 24 6.35 -2.82 -11.48
CA ARG A 24 6.77 -2.03 -12.64
C ARG A 24 5.68 -1.96 -13.72
N ASP A 25 5.15 -3.11 -14.10
CA ASP A 25 4.17 -3.23 -15.18
C ASP A 25 2.83 -2.58 -14.78
N ASN A 26 2.41 -2.71 -13.52
CA ASN A 26 1.22 -2.05 -13.01
C ASN A 26 1.38 -0.53 -12.80
N PHE A 27 2.58 -0.04 -12.44
CA PHE A 27 2.88 1.39 -12.43
C PHE A 27 2.90 1.96 -13.84
N LYS A 28 3.40 1.22 -14.84
CA LYS A 28 3.29 1.60 -16.26
C LYS A 28 1.83 1.61 -16.73
N ALA A 29 1.03 0.63 -16.32
CA ALA A 29 -0.41 0.61 -16.62
C ALA A 29 -1.16 1.80 -16.01
N LEU A 30 -0.65 2.37 -14.90
CA LEU A 30 -1.21 3.59 -14.29
C LEU A 30 -1.16 4.80 -15.24
N GLU A 31 -0.22 4.86 -16.18
CA GLU A 31 -0.14 5.92 -17.19
C GLU A 31 -1.31 5.88 -18.18
N GLN A 32 -1.91 4.70 -18.37
CA GLN A 32 -3.05 4.48 -19.27
C GLN A 32 -4.41 4.70 -18.59
N VAL A 33 -4.40 5.10 -17.32
CA VAL A 33 -5.60 5.26 -16.53
C VAL A 33 -6.36 6.53 -16.92
N VAL A 34 -7.62 6.34 -17.28
CA VAL A 34 -8.51 7.44 -17.63
C VAL A 34 -9.08 8.06 -16.36
N CYS A 35 -8.94 9.38 -16.25
CA CYS A 35 -9.47 10.15 -15.13
C CYS A 35 -10.52 11.16 -15.62
N LYS A 36 -11.59 11.35 -14.84
CA LYS A 36 -12.53 12.47 -15.01
C LYS A 36 -12.65 13.22 -13.70
N THR A 37 -12.55 14.54 -13.75
CA THR A 37 -12.66 15.41 -12.57
C THR A 37 -13.95 16.22 -12.64
N PHE A 38 -14.69 16.24 -11.54
CA PHE A 38 -15.87 17.06 -11.32
C PHE A 38 -15.53 18.08 -10.23
N GLN A 39 -15.89 19.33 -10.46
CA GLN A 39 -15.78 20.38 -9.46
C GLN A 39 -17.19 20.63 -8.94
N GLU A 40 -17.37 20.44 -7.64
CA GLU A 40 -18.61 20.72 -6.93
C GLU A 40 -18.34 21.82 -5.89
N GLU A 41 -19.38 22.43 -5.35
CA GLU A 41 -19.21 23.43 -4.31
C GLU A 41 -18.59 22.78 -3.05
N GLY A 42 -17.40 23.25 -2.66
CA GLY A 42 -16.69 22.79 -1.47
C GLY A 42 -15.84 21.52 -1.64
N PHE A 43 -15.91 20.81 -2.78
CA PHE A 43 -15.03 19.66 -3.01
C PHE A 43 -14.75 19.37 -4.49
N ARG A 44 -13.68 18.60 -4.72
CA ARG A 44 -13.29 18.10 -6.03
C ARG A 44 -13.36 16.59 -6.04
N LEU A 45 -14.16 16.02 -6.95
CA LEU A 45 -14.22 14.58 -7.15
C LEU A 45 -13.38 14.19 -8.36
N ARG A 46 -12.40 13.30 -8.17
CA ARG A 46 -11.64 12.71 -9.27
C ARG A 46 -11.96 11.23 -9.38
N ILE A 47 -12.63 10.84 -10.47
CA ILE A 47 -12.93 9.45 -10.78
C ILE A 47 -11.79 8.87 -11.61
N GLN A 48 -11.33 7.68 -11.23
CA GLN A 48 -10.22 6.97 -11.86
C GLN A 48 -10.71 5.60 -12.36
N HIS A 49 -10.61 5.34 -13.67
CA HIS A 49 -10.82 4.01 -14.23
C HIS A 49 -9.48 3.28 -14.37
N ASN A 50 -9.19 2.36 -13.44
CA ASN A 50 -7.93 1.64 -13.36
C ASN A 50 -8.12 0.11 -13.44
N PRO A 51 -8.13 -0.47 -14.66
CA PRO A 51 -8.30 -1.92 -14.86
C PRO A 51 -7.24 -2.78 -14.17
N ALA A 52 -6.01 -2.30 -14.06
CA ALA A 52 -4.90 -3.05 -13.45
C ALA A 52 -5.12 -3.35 -11.96
N ARG A 53 -6.07 -2.67 -11.30
CA ARG A 53 -6.41 -2.89 -9.89
C ARG A 53 -7.54 -3.88 -9.66
N ILE A 54 -8.10 -4.53 -10.69
CA ILE A 54 -9.24 -5.44 -10.55
C ILE A 54 -9.01 -6.54 -9.50
N ILE A 55 -7.77 -7.05 -9.40
CA ILE A 55 -7.38 -8.06 -8.40
C ILE A 55 -7.52 -7.52 -6.97
N SER A 56 -7.11 -6.27 -6.74
CA SER A 56 -7.25 -5.63 -5.42
C SER A 56 -8.71 -5.30 -5.11
N THR A 57 -9.47 -4.84 -6.11
CA THR A 57 -10.88 -4.48 -5.94
C THR A 57 -11.77 -5.69 -5.66
N ASN A 58 -11.50 -6.82 -6.32
CA ASN A 58 -12.28 -8.05 -6.19
C ASN A 58 -11.64 -9.06 -5.21
N ALA A 59 -10.77 -8.59 -4.31
CA ALA A 59 -10.16 -9.45 -3.31
C ALA A 59 -11.25 -10.12 -2.47
N LYS A 60 -11.24 -11.46 -2.41
CA LYS A 60 -12.16 -12.21 -1.56
C LYS A 60 -11.70 -12.10 -0.10
N THR A 61 -12.55 -11.52 0.73
CA THR A 61 -12.27 -11.22 2.14
C THR A 61 -13.14 -12.00 3.11
N ASP A 62 -13.95 -12.93 2.63
CA ASP A 62 -14.68 -13.87 3.48
C ASP A 62 -13.71 -14.82 4.21
N THR A 63 -14.08 -15.25 5.40
CA THR A 63 -13.23 -16.07 6.29
C THR A 63 -12.69 -17.32 5.60
N ALA A 64 -13.51 -18.01 4.80
CA ALA A 64 -13.09 -19.22 4.12
C ALA A 64 -12.03 -18.91 3.05
N SER A 65 -12.21 -17.86 2.25
CA SER A 65 -11.21 -17.44 1.27
C SER A 65 -9.89 -17.01 1.91
N LEU A 66 -9.95 -16.28 3.03
CA LEU A 66 -8.74 -15.83 3.74
C LEU A 66 -7.94 -16.99 4.33
N GLN A 67 -8.61 -17.98 4.92
CA GLN A 67 -7.95 -19.17 5.49
C GLN A 67 -7.29 -20.05 4.42
N ASN A 68 -7.82 -20.04 3.19
CA ASN A 68 -7.37 -20.90 2.10
C ASN A 68 -6.39 -20.23 1.13
N ARG A 69 -5.96 -18.99 1.38
CA ARG A 69 -4.97 -18.31 0.55
C ARG A 69 -3.73 -17.93 1.37
N PRO A 70 -2.53 -17.98 0.79
CA PRO A 70 -1.35 -17.40 1.42
C PRO A 70 -1.54 -15.89 1.64
N CYS A 71 -1.19 -15.40 2.84
CA CYS A 71 -1.18 -13.98 3.10
C CYS A 71 -0.02 -13.32 2.35
N PHE A 72 -0.33 -12.44 1.41
CA PHE A 72 0.64 -11.74 0.56
C PHE A 72 1.47 -10.66 1.29
N LEU A 73 1.17 -10.42 2.57
CA LEU A 73 1.94 -9.56 3.47
C LEU A 73 2.89 -10.36 4.39
N CYS A 74 2.69 -11.68 4.49
CA CYS A 74 3.60 -12.56 5.22
C CYS A 74 4.78 -13.00 4.36
N PRO A 75 5.97 -13.27 4.94
CA PRO A 75 7.15 -13.70 4.18
C PRO A 75 6.91 -14.92 3.28
N SER A 76 6.04 -15.84 3.68
CA SER A 76 5.72 -17.06 2.93
C SER A 76 4.79 -16.84 1.73
N GLY A 77 3.97 -15.78 1.74
CA GLY A 77 3.02 -15.46 0.66
C GLY A 77 3.42 -14.22 -0.15
N MET A 78 4.42 -13.47 0.31
CA MET A 78 4.90 -12.28 -0.37
C MET A 78 5.62 -12.63 -1.68
N PRO A 79 5.41 -11.88 -2.78
CA PRO A 79 6.17 -12.09 -4.00
C PRO A 79 7.68 -12.01 -3.74
N GLU A 80 8.45 -12.97 -4.24
CA GLU A 80 9.89 -13.09 -3.96
C GLU A 80 10.69 -11.81 -4.30
N ALA A 81 10.31 -11.15 -5.39
CA ALA A 81 10.90 -9.91 -5.88
C ALA A 81 10.57 -8.68 -5.01
N GLN A 82 9.50 -8.74 -4.22
CA GLN A 82 9.11 -7.64 -3.34
C GLN A 82 10.09 -7.54 -2.18
N LYS A 83 10.63 -6.34 -1.96
CA LYS A 83 11.50 -5.99 -0.84
C LYS A 83 10.92 -4.78 -0.13
N GLY A 84 11.16 -4.70 1.18
CA GLY A 84 10.73 -3.58 2.01
C GLY A 84 11.88 -3.00 2.82
N ILE A 85 11.60 -1.90 3.49
CA ILE A 85 12.48 -1.30 4.49
C ILE A 85 11.82 -1.41 5.87
N PRO A 86 12.58 -1.69 6.94
CA PRO A 86 12.03 -1.71 8.28
C PRO A 86 11.59 -0.31 8.71
N TYR A 87 10.50 -0.24 9.47
CA TYR A 87 10.03 0.97 10.14
C TYR A 87 9.76 0.67 11.61
N GLY A 88 10.61 1.21 12.49
CA GLY A 88 10.61 0.82 13.90
C GLY A 88 10.84 -0.68 14.08
N ALA A 89 10.31 -1.24 15.16
CA ALA A 89 10.40 -2.68 15.46
C ALA A 89 9.23 -3.51 14.89
N ASP A 90 8.09 -2.86 14.62
CA ASP A 90 6.82 -3.56 14.37
C ASP A 90 6.39 -3.60 12.90
N TYR A 91 7.04 -2.84 12.01
CA TYR A 91 6.55 -2.62 10.64
C TYR A 91 7.63 -2.76 9.57
N HIS A 92 7.16 -2.99 8.34
CA HIS A 92 7.91 -2.76 7.12
C HIS A 92 7.10 -1.90 6.14
N ILE A 93 7.82 -1.11 5.34
CA ILE A 93 7.28 -0.31 4.24
C ILE A 93 7.67 -0.98 2.92
N TYR A 94 6.68 -1.17 2.05
CA TYR A 94 6.84 -1.73 0.70
C TYR A 94 6.22 -0.80 -0.33
N ILE A 95 6.55 -0.99 -1.60
CA ILE A 95 5.74 -0.39 -2.68
C ILE A 95 4.43 -1.16 -2.81
N ASN A 96 3.35 -0.49 -3.19
CA ASN A 96 2.10 -1.17 -3.52
C ASN A 96 2.18 -1.69 -4.97
N PRO A 97 2.13 -3.01 -5.23
CA PRO A 97 2.20 -3.54 -6.60
C PRO A 97 0.97 -3.22 -7.44
N TYR A 98 -0.13 -2.74 -6.85
CA TYR A 98 -1.36 -2.36 -7.55
C TYR A 98 -1.71 -0.88 -7.24
N PRO A 99 -0.95 0.08 -7.79
CA PRO A 99 -1.00 1.49 -7.37
C PRO A 99 -2.27 2.23 -7.82
N ILE A 100 -2.74 3.15 -6.96
CA ILE A 100 -3.75 4.18 -7.29
C ILE A 100 -3.04 5.49 -7.67
N PHE A 101 -1.98 5.80 -6.93
CA PHE A 101 -1.21 7.03 -7.03
C PHE A 101 0.15 6.78 -7.69
N PRO A 102 0.75 7.80 -8.34
CA PRO A 102 2.07 7.67 -8.98
C PRO A 102 3.17 7.20 -8.02
N ARG A 103 3.06 7.54 -6.74
CA ARG A 103 3.82 6.94 -5.64
C ARG A 103 2.82 6.32 -4.67
N HIS A 104 2.90 5.01 -4.46
CA HIS A 104 2.00 4.31 -3.56
C HIS A 104 2.78 3.24 -2.80
N PHE A 105 2.78 3.37 -1.48
CA PHE A 105 3.41 2.44 -0.56
C PHE A 105 2.35 1.75 0.29
N ILE A 106 2.72 0.62 0.88
CA ILE A 106 1.96 -0.05 1.93
C ILE A 106 2.86 -0.21 3.15
N ILE A 107 2.28 -0.07 4.33
CA ILE A 107 2.92 -0.41 5.60
C ILE A 107 2.20 -1.64 6.15
N SER A 108 2.95 -2.69 6.48
CA SER A 108 2.38 -3.91 7.08
C SER A 108 3.08 -4.25 8.38
N SER A 109 2.34 -4.84 9.32
CA SER A 109 2.94 -5.34 10.55
C SER A 109 3.86 -6.53 10.27
N ASN A 110 4.93 -6.66 11.03
CA ASN A 110 5.82 -7.82 11.01
C ASN A 110 5.14 -9.09 11.54
N ARG A 111 4.02 -8.95 12.24
CA ARG A 111 3.21 -10.04 12.77
C ARG A 111 1.93 -10.17 11.95
N HIS A 112 1.54 -11.40 11.64
CA HIS A 112 0.21 -11.67 11.07
C HIS A 112 -0.84 -11.52 12.17
N ILE A 113 -1.48 -10.36 12.21
CA ILE A 113 -2.56 -10.06 13.16
C ILE A 113 -3.67 -9.30 12.44
N PRO A 114 -4.97 -9.58 12.73
CA PRO A 114 -6.06 -8.84 12.11
C PRO A 114 -5.88 -7.32 12.29
N GLN A 115 -5.92 -6.59 11.18
CA GLN A 115 -5.68 -5.15 11.21
C GLN A 115 -6.72 -4.42 12.06
N ARG A 116 -6.22 -3.52 12.92
CA ARG A 116 -7.01 -2.67 13.80
C ARG A 116 -6.30 -1.34 14.00
N ILE A 117 -7.06 -0.24 13.92
CA ILE A 117 -6.51 1.10 14.18
C ILE A 117 -6.30 1.36 15.69
N VAL A 118 -7.07 0.69 16.55
CA VAL A 118 -6.99 0.87 18.00
C VAL A 118 -5.59 0.49 18.49
N GLY A 119 -4.94 1.43 19.19
CA GLY A 119 -3.58 1.28 19.69
C GLY A 119 -2.49 1.64 18.68
N ARG A 120 -2.83 2.07 17.45
CA ARG A 120 -1.88 2.37 16.37
C ARG A 120 -1.86 3.83 15.92
N PHE A 121 -2.63 4.70 16.57
CA PHE A 121 -2.68 6.13 16.22
C PHE A 121 -1.32 6.83 16.36
N GLY A 122 -0.54 6.50 17.41
CA GLY A 122 0.82 7.03 17.58
C GLY A 122 1.71 6.66 16.41
N ASP A 123 1.76 5.37 16.06
CA ASP A 123 2.53 4.85 14.91
C ASP A 123 2.15 5.56 13.60
N MET A 124 0.85 5.85 13.39
CA MET A 124 0.38 6.61 12.21
C MET A 124 0.81 8.08 12.22
N LEU A 125 0.85 8.73 13.39
CA LEU A 125 1.33 10.10 13.53
C LEU A 125 2.84 10.17 13.28
N ASP A 126 3.61 9.22 13.80
CA ASP A 126 5.05 9.13 13.57
C ASP A 126 5.36 8.93 12.07
N LEU A 127 4.60 8.06 11.40
CA LEU A 127 4.72 7.88 9.95
C LEU A 127 4.43 9.18 9.18
N ALA A 128 3.40 9.92 9.59
CA ALA A 128 3.05 11.19 8.95
C ALA A 128 4.11 12.28 9.19
N ASP A 129 4.73 12.31 10.37
CA ASP A 129 5.79 13.25 10.71
C ASP A 129 7.11 12.93 9.98
N ASP A 130 7.42 11.64 9.84
CA ASP A 130 8.62 11.14 9.17
C ASP A 130 8.57 11.30 7.65
N PHE A 131 7.38 11.15 7.05
CA PHE A 131 7.16 11.18 5.61
C PHE A 131 6.21 12.31 5.22
N ARG A 132 6.57 13.56 5.56
CA ARG A 132 5.72 14.77 5.41
C ARG A 132 5.26 15.06 3.98
N ASN A 133 5.93 14.49 2.98
CA ASN A 133 5.56 14.63 1.57
C ASN A 133 4.54 13.58 1.10
N ASN A 134 4.06 12.74 2.02
CA ASN A 134 3.12 11.67 1.77
C ASN A 134 1.85 11.87 2.60
N THR A 135 0.76 11.26 2.13
CA THR A 135 -0.46 11.10 2.93
C THR A 135 -0.49 9.69 3.49
N VAL A 136 -0.64 9.58 4.81
CA VAL A 136 -0.83 8.30 5.51
C VAL A 136 -2.32 8.14 5.77
N PHE A 137 -2.86 6.97 5.43
CA PHE A 137 -4.25 6.62 5.71
C PHE A 137 -4.35 5.14 6.04
N TYR A 138 -5.43 4.78 6.73
CA TYR A 138 -5.75 3.41 7.12
C TYR A 138 -7.14 3.06 6.60
N ASN A 139 -7.24 1.98 5.83
CA ASN A 139 -8.50 1.42 5.40
C ASN A 139 -8.90 0.35 6.40
N GLY A 140 -9.97 0.57 7.17
CA GLY A 140 -10.46 -0.43 8.13
C GLY A 140 -10.81 -1.78 7.48
N PRO A 141 -10.89 -2.87 8.27
CA PRO A 141 -11.13 -4.22 7.75
C PRO A 141 -12.46 -4.35 6.98
N ALA A 142 -13.45 -3.50 7.28
CA ALA A 142 -14.74 -3.43 6.58
C ALA A 142 -14.84 -2.25 5.59
N SER A 143 -13.71 -1.61 5.26
CA SER A 143 -13.66 -0.36 4.47
C SER A 143 -12.78 -0.51 3.22
N GLY A 144 -12.81 -1.69 2.59
CA GLY A 144 -12.08 -1.96 1.34
C GLY A 144 -10.65 -2.47 1.51
N ALA A 145 -10.30 -2.99 2.69
CA ALA A 145 -9.04 -3.70 2.90
C ALA A 145 -9.02 -5.04 2.14
N SER A 146 -7.93 -5.32 1.40
CA SER A 146 -7.75 -6.57 0.67
C SER A 146 -7.11 -7.70 1.51
N ALA A 147 -6.63 -7.39 2.72
CA ALA A 147 -6.12 -8.32 3.72
C ALA A 147 -6.61 -7.89 5.11
N PRO A 148 -7.91 -8.02 5.43
CA PRO A 148 -8.43 -7.59 6.73
C PRO A 148 -7.90 -8.45 7.91
N ASP A 149 -7.30 -9.61 7.61
CA ASP A 149 -6.66 -10.51 8.55
C ASP A 149 -5.20 -10.14 8.87
N HIS A 150 -4.62 -9.12 8.21
CA HIS A 150 -3.26 -8.61 8.46
C HIS A 150 -3.20 -7.08 8.36
#